data_AF-A8TC13-F1
#
_entry.id   AF-A8TC13-F1
#
_cell.length_a   1.000
_cell.length_b   1.000
_cell.length_c   1.000
_cell.angle_alpha   90.00
_cell.angle_beta   90.00
_cell.angle_gamma   90.00
#
_symmetry.space_group_name_H-M   'P 1'
#
loop_
_entity.id
_entity.type
_entity.pdbx_description
1 polymer ?
#
loop_
_entity_poly.entity_id
_entity_poly.type
_entity_poly.pdbx_seq_one_letter_code
_entity_poly.pdbx_strand_id
1 'polypeptide(L)'
;MNKFYQTEDKAVLTALSQHKAEAKDLKADFDAFANEFNAKAVFTHSVHGVRFHGLALNNSYTREDAALWTKPKDGVSTIRSRIKGKENAAKLRELKSRYQNLLPEVSEVSLDKFFDAIGT
;
A
#
# COMPACT_ATOMS: atom_id res chain seq x y z
N MET A 1 9.12 27.14 25.32
CA MET A 1 10.26 26.25 24.98
C MET A 1 9.68 24.84 24.86
N ASN A 2 9.40 24.40 23.64
CA ASN A 2 8.83 23.07 23.42
C ASN A 2 9.91 22.04 23.77
N LYS A 3 9.79 21.41 24.95
CA LYS A 3 10.62 20.27 25.32
C LYS A 3 10.21 19.12 24.41
N PHE A 4 11.01 18.84 23.39
CA PHE A 4 10.93 17.56 22.70
C PHE A 4 11.37 16.50 23.71
N TYR A 5 10.47 15.58 24.07
CA TYR A 5 10.81 14.45 24.92
C TYR A 5 11.77 13.55 24.15
N GLN A 6 13.05 13.57 24.53
CA GLN A 6 14.01 12.53 24.16
C GLN A 6 13.89 11.40 25.17
N THR A 7 13.69 10.18 24.68
CA THR A 7 13.67 8.96 25.51
C THR A 7 14.96 8.18 25.27
N GLU A 8 15.55 7.67 26.36
CA GLU A 8 16.66 6.73 26.34
C GLU A 8 16.19 5.28 26.57
N ASP A 9 14.87 5.08 26.70
CA ASP A 9 14.30 3.76 26.87
C ASP A 9 14.60 2.89 25.64
N LYS A 10 15.43 1.86 25.86
CA LYS A 10 15.86 0.95 24.81
C LYS A 10 14.69 0.22 24.15
N ALA A 11 13.63 -0.10 24.89
CA ALA A 11 12.45 -0.76 24.34
C ALA A 11 11.74 0.15 23.35
N VAL A 12 11.55 1.42 23.72
CA VAL A 12 10.91 2.43 22.84
C VAL A 12 11.74 2.69 21.59
N LEU A 13 13.06 2.87 21.74
CA LEU A 13 13.96 3.08 20.61
C LEU A 13 14.02 1.88 19.67
N THR A 14 13.97 0.66 20.22
CA THR A 14 13.96 -0.59 19.44
C THR A 14 12.64 -0.73 18.68
N ALA A 15 11.50 -0.54 19.33
CA ALA A 15 10.18 -0.62 18.70
C ALA A 15 10.04 0.39 17.55
N LEU A 16 10.51 1.63 17.75
CA LEU A 16 10.48 2.65 16.71
C LEU A 16 11.41 2.31 15.53
N SER A 17 12.59 1.77 15.80
CA SER A 17 13.54 1.37 14.76
C SER A 17 13.02 0.18 13.96
N GLN A 18 12.38 -0.77 14.63
CA GLN A 18 11.72 -1.91 14.00
C GLN A 18 10.58 -1.46 13.09
N HIS A 19 9.67 -0.59 13.56
CA HIS A 19 8.60 -0.04 12.73
C HIS A 19 9.14 0.67 11.48
N LYS A 20 10.24 1.43 11.61
CA LYS A 20 10.87 2.10 10.46
C LYS A 20 11.44 1.11 9.44
N ALA A 21 12.04 0.02 9.90
CA ALA A 21 12.55 -1.04 9.03
C ALA A 21 11.38 -1.74 8.31
N GLU A 22 10.37 -2.18 9.07
CA GLU A 22 9.17 -2.84 8.53
C GLU A 22 8.43 -1.95 7.52
N ALA A 23 8.27 -0.66 7.80
CA ALA A 23 7.64 0.29 6.88
C ALA A 23 8.47 0.52 5.59
N LYS A 24 9.80 0.42 5.68
CA LYS A 24 10.69 0.51 4.51
C LYS A 24 10.56 -0.74 3.65
N ASP A 25 10.49 -1.91 4.26
CA ASP A 25 10.35 -3.19 3.57
C ASP A 25 8.96 -3.28 2.90
N LEU A 26 7.90 -2.91 3.62
CA LEU A 26 6.54 -2.75 3.07
C LEU A 26 6.54 -1.87 1.83
N LYS A 27 7.23 -0.72 1.89
CA LYS A 27 7.31 0.20 0.75
C LYS A 27 8.01 -0.45 -0.44
N ALA A 28 9.12 -1.15 -0.21
CA ALA A 28 9.87 -1.81 -1.27
C ALA A 28 9.05 -2.91 -1.96
N ASP A 29 8.35 -3.73 -1.17
CA ASP A 29 7.50 -4.82 -1.67
C ASP A 29 6.36 -4.28 -2.53
N PHE A 30 5.67 -3.23 -2.06
CA PHE A 30 4.57 -2.63 -2.81
C PHE A 30 5.03 -1.79 -4.01
N ASP A 31 6.21 -1.18 -3.98
CA ASP A 31 6.79 -0.53 -5.15
C ASP A 31 7.10 -1.57 -6.25
N ALA A 32 7.67 -2.72 -5.88
CA ALA A 32 7.89 -3.83 -6.81
C ALA A 32 6.57 -4.38 -7.37
N PHE A 33 5.58 -4.60 -6.51
CA PHE A 33 4.23 -4.98 -6.90
C PHE A 33 3.58 -3.97 -7.85
N ALA A 34 3.68 -2.67 -7.58
CA ALA A 34 3.07 -1.63 -8.41
C ALA A 34 3.71 -1.55 -9.81
N ASN A 35 5.02 -1.80 -9.90
CA ASN A 35 5.74 -1.81 -11.18
C ASN A 35 5.18 -2.86 -12.14
N GLU A 36 4.73 -4.02 -11.64
CA GLU A 36 4.09 -5.08 -12.44
C GLU A 36 2.82 -4.60 -13.19
N PHE A 37 2.19 -3.53 -12.71
CA PHE A 37 0.97 -2.93 -13.27
C PHE A 37 1.22 -1.57 -13.94
N ASN A 38 2.49 -1.19 -14.15
CA ASN A 38 2.88 0.14 -14.62
C ASN A 38 2.22 1.24 -13.77
N ALA A 39 2.46 1.18 -12.47
CA ALA A 39 1.84 2.05 -11.48
C ALA A 39 2.85 2.42 -10.37
N LYS A 40 2.45 3.34 -9.50
CA LYS A 40 3.14 3.64 -8.24
C LYS A 40 2.27 3.19 -7.06
N ALA A 41 2.90 2.63 -6.04
CA ALA A 41 2.22 2.33 -4.79
C ALA A 41 1.86 3.63 -4.06
N VAL A 42 0.62 3.70 -3.56
CA VAL A 42 0.13 4.78 -2.72
C VAL A 42 -0.10 4.22 -1.33
N PHE A 43 0.38 4.95 -0.33
CA PHE A 43 0.28 4.57 1.08
C PHE A 43 -0.56 5.59 1.84
N THR A 44 -1.20 5.14 2.90
CA THR A 44 -1.84 6.00 3.90
C THR A 44 -1.07 5.90 5.19
N HIS A 45 -0.81 7.06 5.79
CA HIS A 45 -0.19 7.18 7.11
C HIS A 45 -1.27 7.57 8.11
N SER A 46 -1.29 6.90 9.25
CA SER A 46 -2.15 7.25 10.39
C SER A 46 -1.33 7.26 11.67
N VAL A 47 -1.97 7.64 12.78
CA VAL A 47 -1.34 7.52 14.11
C VAL A 47 -1.03 6.07 14.48
N HIS A 48 -1.72 5.10 13.87
CA HIS A 48 -1.54 3.67 14.13
C HIS A 48 -0.49 3.01 13.23
N GLY A 49 0.03 3.69 12.22
CA GLY A 49 1.05 3.12 11.33
C GLY A 49 0.86 3.48 9.86
N VAL A 50 1.39 2.62 8.99
CA VAL A 50 1.43 2.81 7.53
C VAL A 50 0.80 1.62 6.84
N ARG A 51 -0.08 1.86 5.88
CA ARG A 51 -0.69 0.81 5.07
C ARG A 51 -0.72 1.14 3.59
N PHE A 52 -0.71 0.10 2.77
CA PHE A 52 -0.96 0.21 1.34
C PHE A 52 -2.41 0.65 1.09
N HIS A 53 -2.58 1.72 0.31
CA HIS A 53 -3.88 2.28 -0.03
C HIS A 53 -4.36 1.84 -1.41
N GLY A 54 -3.45 1.73 -2.37
CA GLY A 54 -3.76 1.30 -3.73
C GLY A 54 -2.71 1.74 -4.74
N LEU A 55 -3.10 1.72 -6.02
CA LEU A 55 -2.20 2.00 -7.14
C LEU A 55 -2.53 3.34 -7.81
N ALA A 56 -1.52 4.18 -7.98
CA ALA A 56 -1.55 5.30 -8.90
C ALA A 56 -1.05 4.83 -10.27
N LEU A 57 -1.99 4.51 -11.17
CA LEU A 57 -1.66 4.00 -12.49
C LEU A 57 -0.99 5.07 -13.35
N ASN A 58 0.13 4.73 -13.99
CA ASN A 58 0.66 5.57 -15.05
C ASN A 58 -0.30 5.52 -16.24
N ASN A 59 -0.55 6.68 -16.87
CA ASN A 59 -1.36 6.79 -18.08
C ASN A 59 -2.77 6.16 -17.96
N SER A 60 -3.43 6.38 -16.81
CA SER A 60 -4.70 5.73 -16.43
C SER A 60 -5.82 5.78 -17.48
N TYR A 61 -5.84 6.81 -18.33
CA TYR A 61 -6.86 6.98 -19.38
C TYR A 61 -6.45 6.47 -20.76
N THR A 62 -5.15 6.28 -21.02
CA THR A 62 -4.61 5.96 -22.35
C THR A 62 -3.97 4.58 -22.43
N ARG A 63 -3.87 3.87 -21.31
CA ARG A 63 -3.42 2.46 -21.25
C ARG A 63 -4.41 1.51 -21.91
N GLU A 64 -3.92 0.45 -22.53
CA GLU A 64 -4.73 -0.53 -23.28
C GLU A 64 -5.80 -1.21 -22.42
N ASP A 65 -5.49 -1.45 -21.14
CA ASP A 65 -6.36 -2.07 -20.16
C ASP A 65 -7.18 -1.05 -19.36
N ALA A 66 -7.24 0.24 -19.75
CA ALA A 66 -7.92 1.31 -19.00
C ALA A 66 -9.37 0.98 -18.62
N ALA A 67 -10.08 0.25 -19.49
CA ALA A 67 -11.44 -0.19 -19.25
C ALA A 67 -11.58 -1.11 -18.02
N LEU A 68 -10.52 -1.86 -17.66
CA LEU A 68 -10.52 -2.80 -16.54
C LEU A 68 -10.33 -2.12 -15.18
N TRP A 69 -9.93 -0.85 -15.17
CA TRP A 69 -9.65 -0.07 -13.97
C TRP A 69 -10.77 0.96 -13.70
N THR A 70 -10.94 1.31 -12.43
CA THR A 70 -11.73 2.47 -12.02
C THR A 70 -10.98 3.75 -12.39
N LYS A 71 -11.73 4.84 -12.59
CA LYS A 71 -11.10 6.15 -12.75
C LYS A 71 -10.39 6.51 -11.44
N PRO A 72 -9.23 7.18 -11.50
CA PRO A 72 -8.54 7.61 -10.29
C PRO A 72 -9.47 8.44 -9.41
N LYS A 73 -9.61 8.02 -8.15
CA LYS A 73 -10.22 8.81 -7.07
C LYS A 73 -9.13 9.05 -6.03
N ASP A 74 -8.89 10.31 -5.68
CA ASP A 74 -7.83 10.71 -4.75
C ASP A 74 -6.44 10.18 -5.19
N GLY A 75 -6.21 10.13 -6.50
CA GLY A 75 -4.96 9.63 -7.10
C GLY A 75 -4.86 8.10 -7.22
N VAL A 76 -5.84 7.35 -6.73
CA VAL A 76 -5.81 5.88 -6.69
C VAL A 76 -6.85 5.27 -7.64
N SER A 77 -6.43 4.24 -8.37
CA SER A 77 -7.31 3.40 -9.17
C SER A 77 -7.34 1.98 -8.61
N THR A 78 -8.46 1.30 -8.81
CA THR A 78 -8.68 -0.09 -8.39
C THR A 78 -9.16 -0.92 -9.58
N ILE A 79 -8.89 -2.22 -9.55
CA ILE A 79 -9.45 -3.14 -10.54
C ILE A 79 -10.97 -3.14 -10.40
N ARG A 80 -11.70 -3.05 -11.51
CA ARG A 80 -13.17 -3.07 -11.49
C ARG A 80 -13.70 -4.37 -10.88
N SER A 81 -14.78 -4.24 -10.13
CA SER A 81 -15.50 -5.42 -9.63
C SER A 81 -16.15 -6.21 -10.77
N ARG A 82 -16.73 -5.53 -11.76
CA ARG A 82 -17.41 -6.11 -12.94
C ARG A 82 -17.24 -5.22 -14.18
N ILE A 83 -17.34 -5.84 -15.36
CA ILE A 83 -17.34 -5.17 -16.67
C ILE A 83 -18.34 -5.86 -17.62
N LYS A 84 -18.91 -5.10 -18.55
CA LYS A 84 -19.78 -5.64 -19.61
C LYS A 84 -18.93 -6.20 -20.77
N GLY A 85 -19.46 -7.24 -21.42
CA GLY A 85 -18.79 -7.93 -22.54
C GLY A 85 -17.98 -9.14 -22.09
N LYS A 86 -18.14 -10.28 -22.79
CA LYS A 86 -17.53 -11.56 -22.42
C LYS A 86 -16.00 -11.51 -22.48
N GLU A 87 -15.43 -10.90 -23.51
CA GLU A 87 -13.98 -10.76 -23.69
C GLU A 87 -13.34 -9.91 -22.58
N ASN A 88 -13.95 -8.75 -22.27
CA ASN A 88 -13.48 -7.90 -21.18
C ASN A 88 -13.61 -8.59 -19.82
N ALA A 89 -14.63 -9.43 -19.62
CA ALA A 89 -14.77 -10.21 -18.39
C ALA A 89 -13.67 -11.26 -18.22
N ALA A 90 -13.21 -11.88 -19.31
CA ALA A 90 -12.06 -12.80 -19.28
C ALA A 90 -10.77 -12.05 -18.90
N LYS A 91 -10.46 -10.94 -19.60
CA LYS A 91 -9.31 -10.09 -19.28
C LYS A 91 -9.34 -9.56 -17.84
N LEU A 92 -10.53 -9.19 -17.34
CA LEU A 92 -10.70 -8.76 -15.95
C LEU A 92 -10.41 -9.88 -14.95
N ARG A 93 -10.81 -11.13 -15.24
CA ARG A 93 -10.54 -12.29 -14.38
C ARG A 93 -9.03 -12.58 -14.35
N GLU A 94 -8.37 -12.55 -15.49
CA GLU A 94 -6.91 -12.73 -15.59
C GLU A 94 -6.18 -11.64 -14.80
N LEU A 95 -6.55 -10.36 -14.99
CA LEU A 95 -5.97 -9.25 -14.25
C LEU A 95 -6.13 -9.41 -12.73
N LYS A 96 -7.33 -9.82 -12.27
CA LYS A 96 -7.58 -10.08 -10.84
C LYS A 96 -6.75 -11.23 -10.29
N SER A 97 -6.60 -12.32 -11.06
CA SER A 97 -5.78 -13.45 -10.66
C SER A 97 -4.31 -13.05 -10.56
N ARG A 98 -3.79 -12.32 -11.54
CA ARG A 98 -2.41 -11.79 -11.49
C ARG A 98 -2.22 -10.86 -10.30
N TYR A 99 -3.17 -9.96 -10.06
CA TYR A 99 -3.14 -9.05 -8.91
C TYR A 99 -3.10 -9.81 -7.58
N GLN A 100 -3.97 -10.80 -7.38
CA GLN A 100 -3.96 -11.58 -6.13
C GLN A 100 -2.70 -12.42 -5.96
N ASN A 101 -2.19 -13.03 -7.03
CA ASN A 101 -1.00 -13.87 -6.96
C ASN A 101 0.27 -13.08 -6.63
N LEU A 102 0.32 -11.79 -6.98
CA LEU A 102 1.47 -10.92 -6.75
C LEU A 102 1.31 -10.03 -5.52
N LEU A 103 0.12 -9.96 -4.92
CA LEU A 103 -0.16 -9.08 -3.80
C LEU A 103 0.69 -9.49 -2.59
N PRO A 104 1.52 -8.60 -2.03
CA PRO A 104 2.24 -8.88 -0.78
C PRO A 104 1.27 -9.23 0.35
N GLU A 105 1.64 -10.22 1.17
CA GLU A 105 0.80 -10.74 2.25
C GLU A 105 0.59 -9.69 3.36
N VAL A 106 1.66 -8.98 3.72
CA VAL A 106 1.62 -7.89 4.69
C VAL A 106 1.28 -6.59 3.96
N SER A 107 0.16 -5.95 4.33
CA SER A 107 -0.31 -4.70 3.72
C SER A 107 -0.28 -3.49 4.65
N GLU A 108 0.08 -3.71 5.92
CA GLU A 108 0.10 -2.71 6.98
C GLU A 108 1.22 -3.01 7.98
N VAL A 109 1.85 -1.95 8.47
CA VAL A 109 2.84 -1.97 9.55
C VAL A 109 2.30 -1.08 10.66
N SER A 110 2.12 -1.68 11.84
CA SER A 110 1.49 -1.04 13.00
C SER A 110 2.51 -0.42 13.96
N LEU A 111 2.12 0.68 14.61
CA LEU A 111 2.83 1.33 15.72
C LEU A 111 2.46 0.76 17.08
N ASP A 112 1.62 -0.28 17.18
CA ASP A 112 1.16 -0.82 18.48
C ASP A 112 2.33 -1.19 19.40
N LYS A 113 3.36 -1.88 18.88
CA LYS A 113 4.57 -2.20 19.68
C LYS A 113 5.27 -0.97 20.24
N PHE A 114 5.22 0.15 19.52
CA PHE A 114 5.75 1.42 19.99
C PHE A 114 4.86 2.03 21.07
N PHE A 115 3.54 1.99 20.89
CA PHE A 115 2.58 2.47 21.89
C PHE A 115 2.62 1.65 23.19
N ASP A 116 2.74 0.33 23.08
CA ASP A 116 2.97 -0.57 24.22
C ASP A 116 4.25 -0.20 24.97
N ALA A 117 5.33 0.09 24.24
CA ALA A 117 6.63 0.43 24.83
C ALA A 117 6.62 1.77 25.57
N ILE A 118 5.79 2.75 25.15
CA ILE A 118 5.65 4.03 25.87
C ILE A 118 4.55 4.00 26.94
N GLY A 119 3.85 2.87 27.11
CA GLY A 119 2.86 2.64 28.16
C GLY A 119 1.50 3.28 27.90
N THR A 120 1.07 3.32 26.64
CA THR A 120 -0.26 3.82 26.22
C THR A 120 -1.29 2.71 26.10
#